data_AF-N9VLV8-F1
#
_entry.id   AF-N9VLV8-F1
#
_cell.length_a   1.000
_cell.length_b   1.000
_cell.length_c   1.000
_cell.angle_alpha   90.00
_cell.angle_beta   90.00
_cell.angle_gamma   90.00
#
_symmetry.space_group_name_H-M   'P 1'
#
loop_
_entity.id
_entity.type
_entity.pdbx_description
1 polymer ?
#
loop_
_entity_poly.entity_id
_entity_poly.type
_entity_poly.pdbx_seq_one_letter_code
_entity_poly.pdbx_strand_id
1 'polypeptide(L)'
;MRRLLWLTPLGLAALVWWFWPAPRALPPAPAVVSVASRDAPVNERYRVFREEEARLTIPTGTDMASLEPLFEQREQLRRQRFSPAEQERLFADERRQEQWTLRRKALQEAPADEQPQLQQALEIWLAEQPEWFRRSVENGRLLEQLRQHQGDRQWQLEQLGPEAADRLDELKQSQLAFESQLQGYLKERATLDEEQRLAQGQSLLERWFPESQWRRVEALTRIRQE
;
A
#
# COMPACT_ATOMS: atom_id res chain seq x y z
N MET A 1 -2.96 -58.96 23.43
CA MET A 1 -1.93 -58.34 22.57
C MET A 1 -2.60 -57.49 21.51
N ARG A 2 -2.21 -56.20 21.46
CA ARG A 2 -2.29 -55.21 20.36
C ARG A 2 -3.63 -54.95 19.63
N ARG A 3 -4.24 -53.83 20.01
CA ARG A 3 -5.03 -52.93 19.14
C ARG A 3 -4.15 -52.38 18.01
N LEU A 4 -4.70 -52.19 16.81
CA LEU A 4 -4.33 -51.07 15.94
C LEU A 4 -5.58 -50.60 15.19
N LEU A 5 -6.13 -49.48 15.69
CA LEU A 5 -7.09 -48.62 15.00
C LEU A 5 -6.36 -47.87 13.89
N TRP A 6 -6.96 -47.83 12.71
CA TRP A 6 -6.55 -46.94 11.63
C TRP A 6 -6.98 -45.51 11.98
N LEU A 7 -6.01 -44.63 12.26
CA LEU A 7 -6.20 -43.18 12.29
C LEU A 7 -5.93 -42.62 10.89
N THR A 8 -6.95 -41.98 10.33
CA THR A 8 -6.87 -41.09 9.16
C THR A 8 -6.12 -39.80 9.52
N PRO A 9 -5.27 -39.23 8.65
CA PRO A 9 -4.59 -37.98 8.94
C PRO A 9 -5.53 -36.80 8.70
N LEU A 10 -6.27 -36.41 9.73
CA LEU A 10 -6.85 -35.06 9.89
C LEU A 10 -5.93 -34.33 10.85
N GLY A 11 -5.06 -33.46 10.35
CA GLY A 11 -4.21 -32.66 11.21
C GLY A 11 -3.14 -31.92 10.43
N LEU A 12 -3.44 -30.68 10.03
CA LEU A 12 -2.51 -29.55 9.90
C LEU A 12 -3.24 -28.34 9.27
N ALA A 13 -4.34 -27.88 9.89
CA ALA A 13 -5.01 -26.63 9.51
C ALA A 13 -5.55 -25.85 10.72
N ALA A 14 -5.03 -26.12 11.94
CA ALA A 14 -5.59 -25.59 13.18
C ALA A 14 -4.55 -24.97 14.13
N LEU A 15 -3.43 -24.45 13.62
CA LEU A 15 -2.33 -23.94 14.45
C LEU A 15 -1.80 -22.54 14.05
N VAL A 16 -2.63 -21.70 13.44
CA VAL A 16 -2.30 -20.28 13.15
C VAL A 16 -3.15 -19.29 13.98
N TRP A 17 -4.09 -19.79 14.82
CA TRP A 17 -5.02 -18.97 15.59
C TRP A 17 -4.55 -18.58 17.01
N TRP A 18 -3.29 -18.85 17.36
CA TRP A 18 -2.83 -18.81 18.77
C TRP A 18 -2.10 -17.54 19.21
N PHE A 19 -1.98 -16.51 18.36
CA PHE A 19 -1.23 -15.29 18.71
C PHE A 19 -2.07 -13.99 18.60
N TRP A 20 -3.34 -14.05 19.00
CA TRP A 20 -4.17 -12.85 19.23
C TRP A 20 -4.75 -12.92 20.65
N PRO A 21 -4.63 -11.85 21.47
CA PRO A 21 -5.22 -11.86 22.81
C PRO A 21 -6.74 -11.95 22.72
N ALA A 22 -7.35 -12.67 23.66
CA ALA A 22 -8.79 -12.86 23.73
C ALA A 22 -9.53 -11.49 23.73
N PRO A 23 -10.70 -11.39 23.08
CA PRO A 23 -11.48 -10.16 23.09
C PRO A 23 -11.81 -9.76 24.53
N ARG A 24 -11.38 -8.55 24.92
CA ARG A 24 -11.75 -7.94 26.19
C ARG A 24 -13.28 -7.77 26.21
N ALA A 25 -13.89 -8.03 27.36
CA ALA A 25 -15.35 -8.03 27.52
C ALA A 25 -16.01 -6.78 26.91
N LEU A 26 -16.95 -7.02 26.00
CA LEU A 26 -17.70 -6.00 25.27
C LEU A 26 -18.54 -5.13 26.21
N PRO A 27 -18.57 -3.79 26.05
CA PRO A 27 -19.66 -2.98 26.59
C PRO A 27 -21.00 -3.39 25.93
N PRO A 28 -22.17 -3.16 26.58
CA PRO A 28 -23.45 -3.67 26.10
C PRO A 28 -23.77 -3.17 24.68
N ALA A 29 -24.24 -4.09 23.85
CA ALA A 29 -24.52 -3.90 22.43
C ALA A 29 -25.51 -2.75 22.16
N PRO A 30 -25.21 -1.80 21.26
CA PRO A 30 -26.25 -0.99 20.66
C PRO A 30 -27.05 -1.81 19.63
N ALA A 31 -28.38 -1.73 19.79
CA ALA A 31 -29.48 -2.06 18.89
C ALA A 31 -29.35 -3.25 17.91
N VAL A 32 -30.25 -4.21 18.10
CA VAL A 32 -30.59 -5.33 17.21
C VAL A 32 -30.69 -4.86 15.75
N VAL A 33 -29.68 -5.19 14.94
CA VAL A 33 -29.83 -5.18 13.48
C VAL A 33 -30.71 -6.37 13.11
N SER A 34 -31.89 -6.08 12.57
CA SER A 34 -32.87 -7.05 12.12
C SER A 34 -32.24 -8.14 11.23
N VAL A 35 -32.61 -9.39 11.51
CA VAL A 35 -32.28 -10.60 10.74
C VAL A 35 -32.62 -10.45 9.24
N ALA A 36 -33.54 -9.54 8.89
CA ALA A 36 -33.92 -9.21 7.51
C ALA A 36 -32.79 -8.66 6.61
N SER A 37 -31.66 -8.28 7.19
CA SER A 37 -30.54 -7.65 6.45
C SER A 37 -29.65 -8.63 5.68
N ARG A 38 -29.70 -9.95 5.96
CA ARG A 38 -28.84 -10.95 5.28
C ARG A 38 -29.41 -11.46 3.95
N ASP A 39 -30.72 -11.38 3.77
CA ASP A 39 -31.41 -11.86 2.57
C ASP A 39 -31.40 -10.84 1.43
N ALA A 40 -30.99 -9.59 1.73
CA ALA A 40 -30.80 -8.57 0.72
C ALA A 40 -29.70 -8.96 -0.29
N PRO A 41 -29.85 -8.59 -1.57
CA PRO A 41 -28.83 -8.76 -2.60
C PRO A 41 -27.45 -8.25 -2.14
N VAL A 42 -26.38 -8.96 -2.53
CA VAL A 42 -25.01 -8.68 -2.07
C VAL A 42 -24.58 -7.24 -2.36
N ASN A 43 -24.97 -6.68 -3.50
CA ASN A 43 -24.66 -5.30 -3.88
C ASN A 43 -25.30 -4.26 -2.93
N GLU A 44 -26.52 -4.51 -2.46
CA GLU A 44 -27.21 -3.62 -1.54
C GLU A 44 -26.58 -3.69 -0.14
N ARG A 45 -26.27 -4.90 0.34
CA ARG A 45 -25.48 -5.09 1.57
C ARG A 45 -24.12 -4.42 1.49
N TYR A 46 -23.48 -4.47 0.31
CA TYR A 46 -22.19 -3.82 0.06
C TYR A 46 -22.30 -2.30 0.06
N ARG A 47 -23.31 -1.71 -0.57
CA ARG A 47 -23.57 -0.26 -0.51
C ARG A 47 -23.72 0.23 0.92
N VAL A 48 -24.58 -0.43 1.70
CA VAL A 48 -24.80 -0.09 3.11
C VAL A 48 -23.52 -0.29 3.92
N PHE A 49 -22.75 -1.35 3.67
CA PHE A 49 -21.45 -1.55 4.31
C PHE A 49 -20.51 -0.36 4.07
N ARG A 50 -20.41 0.13 2.83
CA ARG A 50 -19.55 1.29 2.51
C ARG A 50 -20.01 2.59 3.17
N GLU A 51 -21.31 2.79 3.31
CA GLU A 51 -21.88 3.94 4.01
C GLU A 51 -21.57 3.93 5.51
N GLU A 52 -21.65 2.76 6.14
CA GLU A 52 -21.30 2.59 7.55
C GLU A 52 -19.78 2.66 7.77
N GLU A 53 -19.00 2.07 6.87
CA GLU A 53 -17.53 2.13 6.90
C GLU A 53 -17.02 3.59 6.78
N ALA A 54 -17.65 4.41 5.93
CA ALA A 54 -17.31 5.82 5.77
C ALA A 54 -17.60 6.68 7.03
N ARG A 55 -18.40 6.17 7.97
CA ARG A 55 -18.71 6.82 9.24
C ARG A 55 -17.77 6.41 10.37
N LEU A 56 -16.89 5.41 10.13
CA LEU A 56 -15.90 5.04 11.12
C LEU A 56 -14.96 6.21 11.39
N THR A 57 -14.67 6.42 12.67
CA THR A 57 -13.72 7.45 13.09
C THR A 57 -12.34 7.09 12.56
N ILE A 58 -11.79 7.93 11.68
CA ILE A 58 -10.42 7.78 11.21
C ILE A 58 -9.49 8.22 12.35
N PRO A 59 -8.58 7.37 12.82
CA PRO A 59 -7.64 7.74 13.86
C PRO A 59 -6.69 8.83 13.35
N THR A 60 -6.27 9.71 14.25
CA THR A 60 -5.26 10.74 13.96
C THR A 60 -3.85 10.17 13.98
N GLY A 61 -3.63 9.08 14.73
CA GLY A 61 -2.36 8.37 14.80
C GLY A 61 -2.22 7.29 13.73
N THR A 62 -0.95 6.92 13.46
CA THR A 62 -0.60 5.77 12.60
C THR A 62 0.10 4.67 13.37
N ASP A 63 0.12 4.76 14.69
CA ASP A 63 0.64 3.73 15.60
C ASP A 63 -0.31 2.52 15.69
N MET A 64 0.17 1.43 16.27
CA MET A 64 -0.62 0.22 16.46
C MET A 64 -1.92 0.50 17.24
N ALA A 65 -1.82 1.22 18.36
CA ALA A 65 -2.96 1.49 19.25
C ALA A 65 -4.08 2.27 18.56
N SER A 66 -3.74 3.06 17.55
CA SER A 66 -4.65 3.82 16.71
C SER A 66 -5.28 2.97 15.59
N LEU A 67 -4.49 2.11 14.95
CA LEU A 67 -4.92 1.37 13.76
C LEU A 67 -5.69 0.07 14.08
N GLU A 68 -5.30 -0.63 15.15
CA GLU A 68 -5.92 -1.89 15.53
C GLU A 68 -7.44 -1.74 15.78
N PRO A 69 -7.93 -0.77 16.58
CA PRO A 69 -9.36 -0.60 16.81
C PRO A 69 -10.15 -0.26 15.53
N LEU A 70 -9.54 0.49 14.59
CA LEU A 70 -10.18 0.81 13.31
C LEU A 70 -10.39 -0.45 12.49
N PHE A 71 -9.35 -1.28 12.33
CA PHE A 71 -9.45 -2.49 11.53
C PHE A 71 -10.34 -3.55 12.19
N GLU A 72 -10.37 -3.63 13.52
CA GLU A 72 -11.35 -4.45 14.24
C GLU A 72 -12.80 -4.00 13.99
N GLN A 73 -13.08 -2.69 14.01
CA GLN A 73 -14.42 -2.17 13.70
C GLN A 73 -14.83 -2.50 12.26
N ARG A 74 -13.92 -2.36 11.29
CA ARG A 74 -14.18 -2.75 9.89
C ARG A 74 -14.50 -4.24 9.78
N GLU A 75 -13.73 -5.09 10.45
CA GLU A 75 -13.97 -6.53 10.48
C GLU A 75 -15.31 -6.89 11.14
N GLN A 76 -15.71 -6.19 12.21
CA GLN A 76 -17.02 -6.37 12.82
C GLN A 76 -18.15 -6.00 11.85
N LEU A 77 -18.04 -4.87 11.13
CA LEU A 77 -19.00 -4.49 10.09
C LEU A 77 -19.12 -5.55 9.00
N ARG A 78 -17.99 -6.14 8.58
CA ARG A 78 -17.96 -7.24 7.60
C ARG A 78 -18.71 -8.46 8.14
N ARG A 79 -18.43 -8.90 9.37
CA ARG A 79 -19.05 -10.08 10.00
C ARG A 79 -20.55 -9.92 10.26
N GLN A 80 -21.01 -8.71 10.50
CA GLN A 80 -22.44 -8.43 10.68
C GLN A 80 -23.22 -8.69 9.38
N ARG A 81 -22.65 -8.33 8.22
CA ARG A 81 -23.37 -8.29 6.94
C ARG A 81 -23.05 -9.41 5.97
N PHE A 82 -21.87 -10.01 6.04
CA PHE A 82 -21.40 -10.98 5.04
C PHE A 82 -21.09 -12.34 5.67
N SER A 83 -21.41 -13.41 4.95
CA SER A 83 -20.97 -14.76 5.30
C SER A 83 -19.44 -14.89 5.16
N PRO A 84 -18.80 -15.89 5.79
CA PRO A 84 -17.36 -16.09 5.65
C PRO A 84 -16.89 -16.25 4.19
N ALA A 85 -17.66 -16.94 3.35
CA ALA A 85 -17.34 -17.10 1.93
C ALA A 85 -17.45 -15.77 1.15
N GLU A 86 -18.46 -14.95 1.47
CA GLU A 86 -18.58 -13.61 0.89
C GLU A 86 -17.46 -12.69 1.36
N GLN A 87 -17.04 -12.81 2.62
CA GLN A 87 -15.94 -12.03 3.15
C GLN A 87 -14.62 -12.34 2.44
N GLU A 88 -14.35 -13.63 2.20
CA GLU A 88 -13.17 -14.04 1.45
C GLU A 88 -13.23 -13.53 0.01
N ARG A 89 -14.38 -13.62 -0.64
CA ARG A 89 -14.54 -13.15 -2.03
C ARG A 89 -14.42 -11.63 -2.18
N LEU A 90 -14.94 -10.87 -1.21
CA LEU A 90 -15.09 -9.40 -1.34
C LEU A 90 -13.97 -8.62 -0.65
N PHE A 91 -13.36 -9.16 0.40
CA PHE A 91 -12.46 -8.38 1.27
C PHE A 91 -11.12 -9.08 1.57
N ALA A 92 -10.80 -10.22 0.95
CA ALA A 92 -9.54 -10.92 1.21
C ALA A 92 -8.31 -10.02 1.04
N ASP A 93 -8.29 -9.21 -0.02
CA ASP A 93 -7.14 -8.36 -0.33
C ASP A 93 -7.02 -7.17 0.62
N GLU A 94 -8.13 -6.50 0.93
CA GLU A 94 -8.14 -5.42 1.94
C GLU A 94 -7.68 -5.94 3.30
N ARG A 95 -8.23 -7.09 3.75
CA ARG A 95 -7.81 -7.71 5.02
C ARG A 95 -6.34 -8.09 5.02
N ARG A 96 -5.81 -8.58 3.88
CA ARG A 96 -4.39 -8.90 3.76
C ARG A 96 -3.53 -7.66 3.93
N GLN A 97 -3.93 -6.53 3.34
CA GLN A 97 -3.23 -5.25 3.50
C GLN A 97 -3.32 -4.71 4.94
N GLU A 98 -4.48 -4.84 5.59
CA GLU A 98 -4.67 -4.49 7.00
C GLU A 98 -3.76 -5.32 7.91
N GLN A 99 -3.75 -6.64 7.76
CA GLN A 99 -2.89 -7.55 8.53
C GLN A 99 -1.41 -7.26 8.29
N TRP A 100 -1.01 -7.01 7.03
CA TRP A 100 0.36 -6.62 6.71
C TRP A 100 0.77 -5.33 7.40
N THR A 101 -0.13 -4.34 7.41
CA THR A 101 0.10 -3.05 8.08
C THR A 101 0.27 -3.22 9.58
N LEU A 102 -0.64 -3.93 10.24
CA LEU A 102 -0.56 -4.19 11.68
C LEU A 102 0.73 -4.96 12.01
N ARG A 103 1.03 -6.06 11.32
CA ARG A 103 2.23 -6.86 11.62
C ARG A 103 3.53 -6.06 11.47
N ARG A 104 3.62 -5.19 10.45
CA ARG A 104 4.77 -4.28 10.31
C ARG A 104 4.85 -3.25 11.42
N LYS A 105 3.70 -2.71 11.85
CA LYS A 105 3.63 -1.77 12.96
C LYS A 105 4.03 -2.43 14.28
N ALA A 106 3.58 -3.66 14.52
CA ALA A 106 3.98 -4.45 15.69
C ALA A 106 5.50 -4.61 15.72
N LEU A 107 6.11 -5.02 14.60
CA LEU A 107 7.56 -5.16 14.52
C LEU A 107 8.30 -3.83 14.75
N GLN A 108 7.79 -2.73 14.19
CA GLN A 108 8.42 -1.41 14.32
C GLN A 108 8.36 -0.87 15.75
N GLU A 109 7.27 -1.14 16.46
CA GLU A 109 6.99 -0.60 17.81
C GLU A 109 7.45 -1.55 18.92
N ALA A 110 7.77 -2.80 18.60
CA ALA A 110 8.22 -3.80 19.56
C ALA A 110 9.62 -3.50 20.13
N PRO A 111 9.86 -3.87 21.40
CA PRO A 111 11.18 -3.78 21.99
C PRO A 111 12.16 -4.73 21.29
N ALA A 112 13.45 -4.41 21.35
CA ALA A 112 14.48 -5.08 20.55
C ALA A 112 14.60 -6.59 20.81
N ASP A 113 14.23 -7.06 21.99
CA ASP A 113 14.20 -8.48 22.37
C ASP A 113 13.04 -9.26 21.74
N GLU A 114 11.93 -8.60 21.41
CA GLU A 114 10.76 -9.22 20.77
C GLU A 114 10.82 -9.16 19.23
N GLN A 115 11.59 -8.22 18.67
CA GLN A 115 11.70 -8.03 17.21
C GLN A 115 12.09 -9.29 16.42
N PRO A 116 13.06 -10.12 16.84
CA PRO A 116 13.42 -11.33 16.09
C PRO A 116 12.24 -12.31 15.95
N GLN A 117 11.45 -12.46 17.02
CA GLN A 117 10.28 -13.35 17.01
C GLN A 117 9.18 -12.80 16.09
N LEU A 118 8.90 -11.51 16.17
CA LEU A 118 7.91 -10.86 15.31
C LEU A 118 8.31 -10.87 13.84
N GLN A 119 9.60 -10.68 13.55
CA GLN A 119 10.15 -10.79 12.19
C GLN A 119 9.93 -12.20 11.63
N GLN A 120 10.27 -13.23 12.40
CA GLN A 120 10.04 -14.62 11.99
C GLN A 120 8.55 -14.91 11.75
N ALA A 121 7.68 -14.45 12.66
CA ALA A 121 6.23 -14.61 12.51
C ALA A 121 5.68 -13.90 11.26
N LEU A 122 6.24 -12.72 10.93
CA LEU A 122 5.89 -11.97 9.73
C LEU A 122 6.31 -12.70 8.45
N GLU A 123 7.51 -13.30 8.45
CA GLU A 123 8.01 -14.06 7.31
C GLU A 123 7.21 -15.34 7.05
N ILE A 124 6.84 -16.07 8.11
CA ILE A 124 5.97 -17.25 8.01
C ILE A 124 4.61 -16.85 7.43
N TRP A 125 3.98 -15.81 7.97
CA TRP A 125 2.70 -15.31 7.46
C TRP A 125 2.81 -14.85 6.00
N LEU A 126 3.90 -14.17 5.62
CA LEU A 126 4.13 -13.71 4.25
C LEU A 126 4.27 -14.89 3.28
N ALA A 127 4.95 -15.97 3.68
CA ALA A 127 5.12 -17.18 2.88
C ALA A 127 3.79 -17.87 2.53
N GLU A 128 2.78 -17.72 3.38
CA GLU A 128 1.42 -18.25 3.17
C GLU A 128 0.56 -17.35 2.26
N GLN A 129 1.04 -16.15 1.90
CA GLN A 129 0.27 -15.23 1.04
C GLN A 129 0.34 -15.60 -0.45
N PRO A 130 -0.66 -15.17 -1.25
CA PRO A 130 -0.61 -15.31 -2.69
C PRO A 130 0.66 -14.71 -3.28
N GLU A 131 1.13 -15.34 -4.36
CA GLU A 131 2.38 -14.98 -5.04
C GLU A 131 2.42 -13.49 -5.39
N TRP A 132 1.36 -12.96 -6.01
CA TRP A 132 1.29 -11.54 -6.38
C TRP A 132 1.48 -10.58 -5.19
N PHE A 133 1.03 -10.97 -3.99
CA PHE A 133 1.18 -10.12 -2.80
C PHE A 133 2.62 -10.15 -2.30
N ARG A 134 3.24 -11.33 -2.29
CA ARG A 134 4.66 -11.50 -1.97
C ARG A 134 5.54 -10.69 -2.92
N ARG A 135 5.31 -10.79 -4.24
CA ARG A 135 6.02 -9.95 -5.24
C ARG A 135 5.79 -8.46 -5.01
N SER A 136 4.59 -8.03 -4.66
CA SER A 136 4.33 -6.62 -4.34
C SER A 136 5.15 -6.13 -3.14
N VAL A 137 5.27 -6.95 -2.10
CA VAL A 137 6.08 -6.65 -0.91
C VAL A 137 7.57 -6.62 -1.25
N GLU A 138 8.06 -7.60 -2.01
CA GLU A 138 9.44 -7.68 -2.49
C GLU A 138 9.81 -6.47 -3.34
N ASN A 139 8.96 -6.10 -4.31
CA ASN A 139 9.15 -4.92 -5.14
C ASN A 139 9.19 -3.63 -4.30
N GLY A 140 8.32 -3.52 -3.29
CA GLY A 140 8.33 -2.38 -2.37
C GLY A 140 9.65 -2.26 -1.59
N ARG A 141 10.19 -3.39 -1.11
CA ARG A 141 11.51 -3.43 -0.45
C ARG A 141 12.63 -3.07 -1.41
N LEU A 142 12.58 -3.58 -2.64
CA LEU A 142 13.60 -3.29 -3.66
C LEU A 142 13.64 -1.80 -4.01
N LEU A 143 12.47 -1.17 -4.15
CA LEU A 143 12.37 0.28 -4.40
C LEU A 143 12.90 1.11 -3.24
N GLU A 144 12.62 0.71 -2.00
CA GLU A 144 13.18 1.35 -0.81
C GLU A 144 14.71 1.26 -0.79
N GLN A 145 15.27 0.07 -1.05
CA GLN A 145 16.71 -0.14 -1.12
C GLN A 145 17.33 0.67 -2.26
N LEU A 146 16.70 0.70 -3.44
CA LEU A 146 17.16 1.50 -4.57
C LEU A 146 17.23 3.00 -4.22
N ARG A 147 16.29 3.49 -3.41
CA ARG A 147 16.32 4.87 -2.91
C ARG A 147 17.47 5.12 -1.93
N GLN A 148 17.75 4.15 -1.05
CA GLN A 148 18.84 4.25 -0.07
C GLN A 148 20.23 4.15 -0.73
N HIS A 149 20.35 3.34 -1.78
CA HIS A 149 21.56 3.12 -2.57
C HIS A 149 21.56 3.93 -3.88
N GLN A 150 20.91 5.10 -3.88
CA GLN A 150 20.81 5.92 -5.07
C GLN A 150 22.20 6.36 -5.54
N GLY A 151 22.57 5.97 -6.76
CA GLY A 151 23.88 6.28 -7.35
C GLY A 151 25.00 5.32 -6.97
N ASP A 152 24.73 4.29 -6.17
CA ASP A 152 25.67 3.19 -5.92
C ASP A 152 25.58 2.17 -7.05
N ARG A 153 26.40 2.37 -8.09
CA ARG A 153 26.40 1.50 -9.27
C ARG A 153 26.82 0.07 -8.94
N GLN A 154 27.69 -0.14 -7.95
CA GLN A 154 28.12 -1.48 -7.58
C GLN A 154 26.96 -2.25 -6.95
N TRP A 155 26.25 -1.63 -6.00
CA TRP A 155 25.04 -2.22 -5.42
C TRP A 155 23.99 -2.53 -6.49
N GLN A 156 23.76 -1.62 -7.45
CA GLN A 156 22.80 -1.84 -8.54
C GLN A 156 23.16 -3.04 -9.42
N LEU A 157 24.44 -3.18 -9.78
CA LEU A 157 24.92 -4.32 -10.56
C LEU A 157 24.73 -5.64 -9.82
N GLU A 158 25.04 -5.65 -8.51
CA GLU A 158 24.93 -6.85 -7.67
C GLU A 158 23.48 -7.26 -7.39
N GLN A 159 22.58 -6.29 -7.12
CA GLN A 159 21.21 -6.58 -6.70
C GLN A 159 20.20 -6.64 -7.86
N LEU A 160 20.43 -5.88 -8.94
CA LEU A 160 19.48 -5.73 -10.06
C LEU A 160 19.99 -6.34 -11.37
N GLY A 161 21.31 -6.53 -11.49
CA GLY A 161 21.96 -6.96 -12.71
C GLY A 161 22.28 -5.79 -13.68
N PRO A 162 23.07 -6.08 -14.74
CA PRO A 162 23.60 -5.05 -15.64
C PRO A 162 22.54 -4.28 -16.40
N GLU A 163 21.52 -4.96 -16.94
CA GLU A 163 20.46 -4.33 -17.74
C GLU A 163 19.63 -3.34 -16.91
N ALA A 164 19.36 -3.65 -15.64
CA ALA A 164 18.62 -2.76 -14.76
C ALA A 164 19.48 -1.56 -14.33
N ALA A 165 20.76 -1.79 -14.03
CA ALA A 165 21.71 -0.72 -13.72
C ALA A 165 21.87 0.27 -14.89
N ASP A 166 22.02 -0.23 -16.12
CA ASP A 166 22.16 0.63 -17.30
C ASP A 166 20.89 1.46 -17.56
N ARG A 167 19.69 0.86 -17.42
CA ARG A 167 18.42 1.61 -17.51
C ARG A 167 18.28 2.70 -16.45
N LEU A 168 18.79 2.48 -15.24
CA LEU A 168 18.79 3.50 -14.19
C LEU A 168 19.74 4.65 -14.53
N ASP A 169 20.88 4.37 -15.14
CA ASP A 169 21.80 5.39 -15.61
C ASP A 169 21.23 6.19 -16.80
N GLU A 170 20.59 5.52 -17.77
CA GLU A 170 19.86 6.18 -18.85
C GLU A 170 18.74 7.08 -18.31
N LEU A 171 17.98 6.60 -17.33
CA LEU A 171 16.94 7.38 -16.67
C LEU A 171 17.54 8.63 -15.99
N LYS A 172 18.68 8.49 -15.30
CA LYS A 172 19.38 9.61 -14.67
C LYS A 172 19.86 10.63 -15.70
N GLN A 173 20.44 10.18 -16.81
CA GLN A 173 20.87 11.06 -17.90
C GLN A 173 19.69 11.80 -18.52
N SER A 174 18.57 11.11 -18.76
CA SER A 174 17.34 11.73 -19.26
C SER A 174 16.80 12.80 -18.30
N GLN A 175 16.84 12.55 -16.99
CA GLN A 175 16.44 13.55 -15.99
C GLN A 175 17.33 14.79 -16.02
N LEU A 176 18.65 14.63 -16.06
CA LEU A 176 19.61 15.75 -16.14
C LEU A 176 19.44 16.56 -17.42
N ALA A 177 19.24 15.89 -18.57
CA ALA A 177 18.99 16.55 -19.84
C ALA A 177 17.69 17.38 -19.79
N PHE A 178 16.61 16.78 -19.27
CA PHE A 178 15.34 17.47 -19.09
C PHE A 178 15.46 18.68 -18.15
N GLU A 179 16.17 18.55 -17.02
CA GLU A 179 16.38 19.65 -16.08
C GLU A 179 17.16 20.80 -16.72
N SER A 180 18.23 20.51 -17.47
CA SER A 180 19.00 21.52 -18.20
C SER A 180 18.13 22.27 -19.21
N GLN A 181 17.33 21.54 -19.98
CA GLN A 181 16.37 22.07 -20.96
C GLN A 181 15.30 22.93 -20.29
N LEU A 182 14.78 22.51 -19.13
CA LEU A 182 13.83 23.28 -18.33
C LEU A 182 14.45 24.57 -17.79
N GLN A 183 15.69 24.54 -17.32
CA GLN A 183 16.39 25.75 -16.89
C GLN A 183 16.61 26.73 -18.05
N GLY A 184 16.93 26.23 -19.24
CA GLY A 184 17.04 27.04 -20.45
C GLY A 184 15.73 27.73 -20.82
N TYR A 185 14.64 26.94 -20.90
CA TYR A 185 13.29 27.45 -21.14
C TYR A 185 12.88 28.53 -20.12
N LEU A 186 13.10 28.29 -18.83
CA LEU A 186 12.73 29.24 -17.77
C LEU A 186 13.54 30.54 -17.86
N LYS A 187 14.84 30.47 -18.22
CA LYS A 187 15.67 31.66 -18.44
C LYS A 187 15.16 32.48 -19.62
N GLU A 188 14.86 31.86 -20.75
CA GLU A 188 14.33 32.56 -21.92
C GLU A 188 12.97 33.19 -21.59
N ARG A 189 12.07 32.45 -20.94
CA ARG A 189 10.77 32.96 -20.52
C ARG A 189 10.86 34.13 -19.55
N ALA A 190 11.88 34.17 -18.68
CA ALA A 190 12.09 35.27 -17.73
C ALA A 190 12.51 36.58 -18.42
N THR A 191 13.04 36.53 -19.65
CA THR A 191 13.36 37.74 -20.43
C THR A 191 12.14 38.39 -21.09
N LEU A 192 11.01 37.69 -21.11
CA LEU A 192 9.78 38.15 -21.75
C LEU A 192 8.86 38.86 -20.75
N ASP A 193 8.26 39.97 -21.16
CA ASP A 193 7.22 40.67 -20.38
C ASP A 193 5.90 39.89 -20.37
N GLU A 194 4.95 40.27 -19.52
CA GLU A 194 3.71 39.51 -19.33
C GLU A 194 2.88 39.35 -20.61
N GLU A 195 2.74 40.42 -21.39
CA GLU A 195 2.04 40.41 -22.67
C GLU A 195 2.76 39.51 -23.70
N GLN A 196 4.09 39.53 -23.70
CA GLN A 196 4.91 38.66 -24.55
C GLN A 196 4.81 37.19 -24.13
N ARG A 197 4.74 36.89 -22.83
CA ARG A 197 4.56 35.53 -22.31
C ARG A 197 3.20 34.95 -22.70
N LEU A 198 2.14 35.77 -22.69
CA LEU A 198 0.81 35.36 -23.14
C LEU A 198 0.77 35.12 -24.65
N ALA A 199 1.41 35.98 -25.45
CA ALA A 199 1.42 35.85 -26.91
C ALA A 199 2.35 34.74 -27.43
N GLN A 200 3.51 34.52 -26.78
CA GLN A 200 4.57 33.64 -27.30
C GLN A 200 4.75 32.36 -26.47
N GLY A 201 3.99 32.16 -25.39
CA GLY A 201 4.17 31.05 -24.47
C GLY A 201 4.10 29.67 -25.13
N GLN A 202 3.15 29.48 -26.05
CA GLN A 202 3.01 28.22 -26.78
C GLN A 202 4.18 27.98 -27.75
N SER A 203 4.55 28.98 -28.55
CA SER A 203 5.69 28.88 -29.47
C SER A 203 7.02 28.67 -28.73
N LEU A 204 7.16 29.22 -27.53
CA LEU A 204 8.30 28.98 -26.66
C LEU A 204 8.31 27.53 -26.14
N LEU A 205 7.17 26.98 -25.75
CA LEU A 205 7.06 25.56 -25.36
C LEU A 205 7.37 24.62 -26.53
N GLU A 206 6.85 24.89 -27.72
CA GLU A 206 7.11 24.11 -28.94
C GLU A 206 8.58 24.07 -29.32
N ARG A 207 9.29 25.20 -29.16
CA ARG A 207 10.73 25.28 -29.42
C ARG A 207 11.55 24.46 -28.43
N TRP A 208 11.16 24.49 -27.16
CA TRP A 208 11.92 23.87 -26.10
C TRP A 208 11.55 22.42 -25.86
N PHE A 209 10.31 21.97 -26.08
CA PHE A 209 9.85 20.65 -25.65
C PHE A 209 8.90 19.98 -26.65
N PRO A 210 8.94 18.63 -26.78
CA PRO A 210 7.93 17.91 -27.53
C PRO A 210 6.57 17.99 -26.82
N GLU A 211 5.48 17.88 -27.60
CA GLU A 211 4.10 18.02 -27.13
C GLU A 211 3.77 17.12 -25.93
N SER A 212 4.31 15.90 -25.90
CA SER A 212 4.13 14.95 -24.80
C SER A 212 4.62 15.46 -23.43
N GLN A 213 5.49 16.47 -23.41
CA GLN A 213 6.07 17.04 -22.18
C GLN A 213 5.43 18.35 -21.75
N TRP A 214 4.55 18.97 -22.56
CA TRP A 214 4.02 20.31 -22.28
C TRP A 214 3.29 20.39 -20.94
N ARG A 215 2.39 19.44 -20.65
CA ARG A 215 1.65 19.41 -19.37
C ARG A 215 2.59 19.38 -18.15
N ARG A 216 3.69 18.62 -18.25
CA ARG A 216 4.70 18.52 -17.19
C ARG A 216 5.41 19.86 -17.01
N VAL A 217 5.86 20.49 -18.10
CA VAL A 217 6.59 21.77 -18.06
C VAL A 217 5.71 22.90 -17.55
N GLU A 218 4.46 22.97 -17.98
CA GLU A 218 3.49 23.96 -17.48
C GLU A 218 3.26 23.82 -15.99
N ALA A 219 3.02 22.60 -15.50
CA ALA A 219 2.84 22.34 -14.07
C ALA A 219 4.08 22.75 -13.25
N LEU A 220 5.27 22.34 -13.70
CA LEU A 220 6.53 22.70 -13.03
C LEU A 220 6.79 24.21 -13.05
N THR A 221 6.34 24.91 -14.10
CA THR A 221 6.52 26.36 -14.17
C THR A 221 5.59 27.09 -13.21
N ARG A 222 4.34 26.62 -13.03
CA ARG A 222 3.41 27.19 -12.04
C ARG A 222 3.93 27.06 -10.61
N ILE A 223 4.40 25.87 -10.24
CA ILE A 223 4.95 25.59 -8.90
C ILE A 223 6.13 26.50 -8.55
N ARG A 224 6.94 26.90 -9.54
CA ARG A 224 8.11 27.78 -9.33
C ARG A 224 7.76 29.28 -9.34
N GLN A 225 6.52 29.64 -9.66
CA GLN A 225 6.04 31.02 -9.72
C GLN A 225 5.14 31.38 -8.52
N GLU A 226 4.68 30.39 -7.76
CA GLU A 226 4.13 30.53 -6.41
C GLU A 226 5.24 30.79 -5.39
#